data_AF-A0A5J4FGB5-F1
#
_entry.id   AF-A0A5J4FGB5-F1
#
_cell.length_a   1.000
_cell.length_b   1.000
_cell.length_c   1.000
_cell.angle_alpha   90.00
_cell.angle_beta   90.00
_cell.angle_gamma   90.00
#
_symmetry.space_group_name_H-M   'P 1'
#
loop_
_entity.id
_entity.type
_entity.pdbx_description
1 polymer ?
#
loop_
_entity_poly.entity_id
_entity_poly.type
_entity_poly.pdbx_seq_one_letter_code
_entity_poly.pdbx_strand_id
1 'polypeptide(L)'
;MKKTEIKFTYVYSQFDDIVEEFQKFLKKCDQEESKQYSQNLKKESKLIRENLMLQIAFIGQYSAGKSTIISALTGYKSIKIGSDITTDKATSYVWQGIKLVDTPGIGTERRDHDEVTYEAIKQADLLIFCTTHMLLDDHIVEHFKNLAYEKQYAHKMMLVFNKLSAEAGDDDQKIENYRSSIAQALHHHSLNDFPIFF
;
A
#
# COMPACT_ATOMS: atom_id res chain seq x y z
N MET A 1 22.90 -3.41 -12.44
CA MET A 1 21.96 -2.44 -11.86
C MET A 1 22.60 -1.79 -10.65
N LYS A 2 22.66 -0.45 -10.57
CA LYS A 2 23.03 0.22 -9.32
C LYS A 2 21.95 -0.09 -8.29
N LYS A 3 22.30 -0.73 -7.17
CA LYS A 3 21.39 -0.88 -6.03
C LYS A 3 21.13 0.54 -5.49
N THR A 4 19.93 1.05 -5.68
CA THR A 4 19.48 2.25 -4.98
C THR A 4 19.16 1.83 -3.55
N GLU A 5 20.09 2.04 -2.64
CA GLU A 5 19.88 1.77 -1.22
C GLU A 5 19.09 2.92 -0.60
N ILE A 6 17.92 2.62 -0.04
CA ILE A 6 17.12 3.62 0.67
C ILE A 6 17.89 3.99 1.94
N LYS A 7 18.30 5.26 2.05
CA LYS A 7 19.03 5.78 3.21
C LYS A 7 18.08 6.02 4.38
N PHE A 8 17.54 4.95 4.97
CA PHE A 8 16.62 5.02 6.11
C PHE A 8 17.19 5.88 7.24
N THR A 9 18.48 5.74 7.55
CA THR A 9 19.16 6.56 8.56
C THR A 9 19.04 8.06 8.30
N TYR A 10 19.12 8.48 7.04
CA TYR A 10 18.96 9.88 6.66
C TYR A 10 17.50 10.33 6.80
N VAL A 11 16.55 9.53 6.32
CA VAL A 11 15.11 9.84 6.44
C VAL A 11 14.70 9.95 7.91
N TYR A 12 15.12 9.02 8.76
CA TYR A 12 14.85 9.07 10.19
C TYR A 12 15.47 10.30 10.86
N SER A 13 16.70 10.67 10.50
CA SER A 13 17.34 11.89 11.01
C SER A 13 16.54 13.14 10.67
N GLN A 14 16.07 13.28 9.42
CA GLN A 14 15.25 14.42 9.02
C GLN A 14 13.90 14.45 9.75
N PHE A 15 13.29 13.27 9.95
CA PHE A 15 12.08 13.16 10.76
C PHE A 15 12.31 13.61 12.21
N ASP A 16 13.43 13.22 12.82
CA ASP A 16 13.77 13.64 14.19
C ASP A 16 13.93 15.17 14.29
N ASP A 17 14.62 15.78 13.33
CA ASP A 17 14.83 17.23 13.28
C ASP A 17 13.49 17.98 13.25
N ILE A 18 12.55 17.51 12.41
CA ILE A 18 11.19 18.06 12.30
C ILE A 18 10.40 17.86 13.60
N VAL A 19 10.46 16.67 14.20
CA VAL A 19 9.79 16.38 15.47
C VAL A 19 10.33 17.27 16.59
N GLU A 20 11.64 17.50 16.64
CA GLU A 20 12.26 18.41 17.61
C GLU A 20 11.81 19.86 17.41
N GLU A 21 11.77 20.33 16.16
CA GLU A 21 11.32 21.67 15.83
C GLU A 21 9.85 21.86 16.23
N PHE A 22 8.98 20.90 15.90
CA PHE A 22 7.57 20.95 16.26
C PHE A 22 7.36 20.86 17.77
N GLN A 23 8.15 20.06 18.49
CA GLN A 23 8.13 20.06 19.96
C GLN A 23 8.55 21.41 20.56
N LYS A 24 9.57 22.08 19.98
CA LYS A 24 9.97 23.43 20.40
C LYS A 24 8.85 24.44 20.15
N PHE A 25 8.14 24.32 19.04
CA PHE A 25 6.96 25.14 18.73
C PHE A 25 5.83 24.93 19.76
N LEU A 26 5.44 23.68 20.00
CA LEU A 26 4.38 23.35 20.97
C LEU A 26 4.71 23.81 22.39
N LYS A 27 5.98 23.78 22.81
CA LYS A 27 6.41 24.30 24.12
C LYS A 27 6.25 25.83 24.27
N LYS A 28 6.26 26.58 23.16
CA LYS A 28 6.01 28.04 23.18
C LYS A 28 4.53 28.36 23.34
N CYS A 29 3.66 27.43 22.95
CA CYS A 29 2.22 27.53 23.12
C CYS A 29 1.85 27.06 24.54
N ASP A 30 1.64 27.98 25.48
CA ASP A 30 1.24 27.67 26.87
C ASP A 30 -0.27 27.40 26.98
N GLN A 31 -0.72 26.36 26.26
CA GLN A 31 -2.12 25.93 26.22
C GLN A 31 -2.19 24.44 26.58
N GLU A 32 -3.26 24.02 27.26
CA GLU A 32 -3.47 22.60 27.62
C GLU A 32 -3.50 21.68 26.39
N GLU A 33 -4.10 22.13 25.29
CA GLU A 33 -4.09 21.41 24.01
C GLU A 33 -2.66 21.16 23.51
N SER A 34 -1.77 22.15 23.63
CA SER A 34 -0.38 22.04 23.19
C SER A 34 0.40 21.02 24.03
N LYS A 35 0.10 20.91 25.33
CA LYS A 35 0.65 19.86 26.21
C LYS A 35 0.18 18.47 25.77
N GLN A 36 -1.11 18.32 25.43
CA GLN A 36 -1.67 17.06 24.95
C GLN A 36 -1.06 16.64 23.60
N TYR A 37 -0.94 17.55 22.64
CA TYR A 37 -0.26 17.29 21.37
C TYR A 37 1.21 16.88 21.58
N SER A 38 1.91 17.55 22.50
CA SER A 38 3.31 17.19 22.80
C SER A 38 3.44 15.77 23.37
N GLN A 39 2.50 15.34 24.22
CA GLN A 39 2.47 13.99 24.75
C GLN A 39 2.17 12.94 23.67
N ASN A 40 1.17 13.18 22.82
CA ASN A 40 0.82 12.29 21.71
C ASN A 40 1.99 12.15 20.73
N LEU A 41 2.60 13.27 20.35
CA LEU A 41 3.75 13.29 19.44
C LEU A 41 4.94 12.47 19.98
N LYS A 42 5.24 12.57 21.29
CA LYS A 42 6.29 11.75 21.91
C LYS A 42 5.98 10.26 21.89
N LYS A 43 4.71 9.91 22.10
CA LYS A 43 4.27 8.51 22.07
C LYS A 43 4.39 7.94 20.65
N GLU A 44 3.88 8.68 19.66
CA GLU A 44 3.92 8.26 18.26
C GLU A 44 5.34 8.21 17.70
N SER A 45 6.19 9.21 18.01
CA SER A 45 7.59 9.19 17.58
C SER A 45 8.36 8.01 18.16
N LYS A 46 8.08 7.63 19.42
CA LYS A 46 8.66 6.43 20.04
C LYS A 46 8.18 5.15 19.35
N LEU A 47 6.90 5.05 19.00
CA LEU A 47 6.35 3.88 18.31
C LEU A 47 6.98 3.70 16.91
N ILE A 48 7.21 4.79 16.19
CA ILE A 48 7.91 4.77 14.89
C ILE A 48 9.36 4.25 15.05
N ARG A 49 10.01 4.57 16.18
CA ARG A 49 11.35 4.05 16.51
C ARG A 49 11.36 2.59 16.95
N GLU A 50 10.25 2.08 17.48
CA GLU A 50 10.11 0.68 17.87
C GLU A 50 9.79 -0.21 16.66
N ASN A 51 9.10 0.32 15.64
CA ASN A 51 8.83 -0.34 14.37
C ASN A 51 9.58 0.34 13.21
N LEU A 52 10.89 0.09 13.12
CA LEU A 52 11.80 0.74 12.17
C LEU A 52 11.66 0.30 10.70
N MET A 53 10.75 -0.62 10.40
CA MET A 53 10.58 -1.10 9.02
C MET A 53 9.31 -0.54 8.43
N LEU A 54 9.45 0.23 7.34
CA LEU A 54 8.32 0.61 6.52
C LEU A 54 7.58 -0.64 6.07
N GLN A 55 6.25 -0.61 6.19
CA GLN A 55 5.38 -1.70 5.79
C GLN A 55 4.64 -1.35 4.50
N ILE A 56 4.83 -2.17 3.47
CA ILE A 56 4.07 -2.10 2.22
C ILE A 56 3.13 -3.30 2.19
N ALA A 57 1.81 -3.06 2.13
CA ALA A 57 0.83 -4.12 1.93
C ALA A 57 0.38 -4.19 0.47
N PHE A 58 0.45 -5.38 -0.12
CA PHE A 58 -0.09 -5.67 -1.44
C PHE A 58 -1.51 -6.18 -1.27
N ILE A 59 -2.47 -5.47 -1.87
CA ILE A 59 -3.91 -5.74 -1.75
C ILE A 59 -4.56 -5.85 -3.13
N GLY A 60 -5.77 -6.42 -3.20
CA GLY A 60 -6.53 -6.61 -4.45
C GLY A 60 -6.94 -8.06 -4.68
N GLN A 61 -7.64 -8.34 -5.79
CA GLN A 61 -8.24 -9.65 -6.05
C GLN A 61 -7.24 -10.80 -6.03
N TYR A 62 -7.76 -12.00 -5.76
CA TYR A 62 -7.00 -13.23 -6.01
C TYR A 62 -6.50 -13.25 -7.46
N SER A 63 -5.31 -13.81 -7.69
CA SER A 63 -4.68 -13.85 -9.02
C SER A 63 -4.31 -12.49 -9.66
N ALA A 64 -4.42 -11.35 -8.96
CA ALA A 64 -3.91 -10.06 -9.45
C ALA A 64 -2.37 -9.99 -9.55
N GLY A 65 -1.66 -11.00 -9.05
CA GLY A 65 -0.20 -11.13 -9.16
C GLY A 65 0.61 -10.41 -8.07
N LYS A 66 -0.02 -10.14 -6.91
CA LYS A 66 0.62 -9.61 -5.69
C LYS A 66 1.88 -10.40 -5.31
N SER A 67 1.74 -11.71 -5.13
CA SER A 67 2.84 -12.62 -4.79
C SER A 67 3.93 -12.67 -5.87
N THR A 68 3.56 -12.52 -7.15
CA THR A 68 4.52 -12.45 -8.27
C THR A 68 5.38 -11.18 -8.19
N ILE A 69 4.78 -10.03 -7.89
CA ILE A 69 5.52 -8.77 -7.71
C ILE A 69 6.47 -8.89 -6.52
N ILE A 70 6.00 -9.41 -5.38
CA ILE A 70 6.84 -9.63 -4.20
C ILE A 70 8.00 -10.60 -4.51
N SER A 71 7.74 -11.69 -5.24
CA SER A 71 8.77 -12.64 -5.68
C SER A 71 9.81 -11.97 -6.56
N ALA A 72 9.37 -11.15 -7.52
CA ALA A 72 10.25 -10.41 -8.42
C ALA A 72 11.14 -9.39 -7.66
N LEU A 73 10.59 -8.68 -6.68
CA LEU A 73 11.34 -7.74 -5.84
C LEU A 73 12.36 -8.47 -4.96
N THR A 74 11.93 -9.53 -4.28
CA THR A 74 12.73 -10.23 -3.26
C THR A 74 13.71 -11.24 -3.83
N GLY A 75 13.46 -11.76 -5.03
CA GLY A 75 14.18 -12.91 -5.59
C GLY A 75 13.78 -14.25 -4.97
N TYR A 76 12.80 -14.30 -4.06
CA TYR A 76 12.32 -15.54 -3.45
C TYR A 76 11.47 -16.34 -4.44
N LYS A 77 12.08 -17.35 -5.06
CA LYS A 77 11.39 -18.31 -5.95
C LYS A 77 10.54 -19.35 -5.21
N SER A 78 10.69 -19.45 -3.89
CA SER A 78 9.95 -20.38 -3.02
C SER A 78 8.63 -19.83 -2.49
N ILE A 79 8.24 -18.61 -2.88
CA ILE A 79 6.87 -18.15 -2.71
C ILE A 79 6.01 -19.11 -3.53
N LYS A 80 5.03 -19.79 -2.90
CA LYS A 80 4.11 -20.69 -3.62
C LYS A 80 3.24 -19.84 -4.56
N ILE A 81 3.75 -19.56 -5.76
CA ILE A 81 3.02 -18.92 -6.84
C ILE A 81 2.15 -20.03 -7.45
N GLY A 82 1.01 -20.30 -6.83
CA GLY A 82 0.09 -21.35 -7.27
C GLY A 82 -1.35 -20.89 -7.14
N SER A 83 -2.17 -21.30 -8.11
CA SER A 83 -3.63 -21.18 -8.15
C SER A 83 -4.35 -21.92 -7.00
N ASP A 84 -3.62 -22.36 -5.98
CA ASP A 84 -4.10 -23.05 -4.78
C ASP A 84 -3.99 -22.14 -3.57
N ILE A 85 -5.16 -21.76 -3.06
CA ILE A 85 -5.54 -21.34 -1.70
C ILE A 85 -4.40 -21.41 -0.65
N THR A 86 -3.43 -20.49 -0.66
CA THR A 86 -2.31 -20.56 0.31
C THR A 86 -2.02 -19.31 1.09
N THR A 87 -2.77 -18.23 0.90
CA THR A 87 -2.71 -17.08 1.81
C THR A 87 -3.90 -17.14 2.77
N ASP A 88 -3.99 -18.17 3.61
CA ASP A 88 -4.94 -18.19 4.72
C ASP A 88 -4.54 -17.16 5.81
N LYS A 89 -3.29 -16.68 5.77
CA LYS A 89 -2.73 -15.64 6.65
C LYS A 89 -1.87 -14.68 5.82
N ALA A 90 -1.93 -13.39 6.12
CA ALA A 90 -1.02 -12.41 5.53
C ALA A 90 0.44 -12.82 5.79
N THR A 91 1.24 -12.87 4.73
CA THR A 91 2.64 -13.33 4.80
C THR A 91 3.58 -12.15 4.60
N SER A 92 4.58 -12.02 5.47
CA SER A 92 5.53 -10.90 5.42
C SER A 92 6.92 -11.33 4.93
N TYR A 93 7.54 -10.48 4.12
CA TYR A 93 8.89 -10.64 3.57
C TYR A 93 9.70 -9.39 3.84
N VAL A 94 11.00 -9.53 4.11
CA VAL A 94 11.91 -8.38 4.25
C VAL A 94 12.65 -8.16 2.94
N TRP A 95 12.57 -6.95 2.41
CA TRP A 95 13.24 -6.52 1.20
C TRP A 95 13.89 -5.16 1.42
N GLN A 96 15.23 -5.11 1.40
CA GLN A 96 16.00 -3.86 1.57
C GLN A 96 15.58 -3.02 2.80
N GLY A 97 15.28 -3.66 3.93
CA GLY A 97 14.83 -2.97 5.16
C GLY A 97 13.34 -2.59 5.19
N ILE A 98 12.58 -2.95 4.15
CA ILE A 98 11.12 -2.78 4.06
C ILE A 98 10.45 -4.12 4.31
N LYS A 99 9.35 -4.10 5.07
CA LYS A 99 8.45 -5.23 5.25
C LYS A 99 7.38 -5.23 4.16
N LEU A 100 7.45 -6.18 3.24
CA LEU A 100 6.43 -6.42 2.23
C LEU A 100 5.41 -7.42 2.79
N VAL A 101 4.13 -7.09 2.76
CA VAL A 101 3.04 -7.93 3.26
C VAL A 101 2.17 -8.35 2.08
N ASP A 102 2.13 -9.66 1.81
CA ASP A 102 1.22 -10.26 0.86
C ASP A 102 -0.10 -10.59 1.57
N THR A 103 -1.18 -9.89 1.23
CA THR A 103 -2.50 -10.16 1.83
C THR A 103 -3.24 -11.24 1.03
N PRO A 104 -4.14 -12.00 1.68
CA PRO A 104 -5.13 -12.78 0.97
C PRO A 104 -5.87 -11.93 -0.08
N GLY A 105 -6.34 -12.59 -1.16
CA GLY A 105 -7.11 -11.90 -2.19
C GLY A 105 -8.43 -11.37 -1.66
N ILE A 106 -8.74 -10.11 -1.95
CA ILE A 106 -10.03 -9.50 -1.60
C ILE A 106 -11.09 -10.06 -2.57
N GLY A 107 -12.26 -10.44 -2.08
CA GLY A 107 -13.34 -11.01 -2.90
C GLY A 107 -13.35 -12.54 -3.01
N THR A 108 -12.58 -13.26 -2.18
CA THR A 108 -12.89 -14.68 -1.93
C THR A 108 -14.10 -14.75 -1.00
N GLU A 109 -15.06 -15.64 -1.24
CA GLU A 109 -16.35 -15.80 -0.51
C GLU A 109 -16.25 -16.07 1.02
N ARG A 110 -15.07 -15.91 1.62
CA ARG A 110 -14.76 -16.19 3.02
C ARG A 110 -14.53 -14.88 3.79
N ARG A 111 -15.52 -14.52 4.61
CA ARG A 111 -15.50 -13.36 5.52
C ARG A 111 -14.31 -13.35 6.50
N ASP A 112 -13.74 -14.52 6.77
CA ASP A 112 -12.67 -14.73 7.75
C ASP A 112 -11.32 -14.14 7.30
N HIS A 113 -11.11 -13.96 5.98
CA HIS A 113 -9.88 -13.37 5.44
C HIS A 113 -9.88 -11.84 5.42
N ASP A 114 -11.03 -11.22 5.67
CA ASP A 114 -11.18 -9.77 5.64
C ASP A 114 -10.45 -9.14 6.83
N GLU A 115 -10.57 -9.68 8.05
CA GLU A 115 -9.95 -9.09 9.24
C GLU A 115 -8.43 -8.99 9.15
N VAL A 116 -7.79 -10.07 8.70
CA VAL A 116 -6.32 -10.12 8.53
C VAL A 116 -5.86 -9.13 7.45
N THR A 117 -6.65 -9.01 6.37
CA THR A 117 -6.37 -8.06 5.29
C THR A 117 -6.54 -6.62 5.77
N TYR A 118 -7.62 -6.32 6.50
CA TYR A 118 -7.86 -4.98 7.07
C TYR A 118 -6.82 -4.59 8.11
N GLU A 119 -6.34 -5.51 8.94
CA GLU A 119 -5.23 -5.23 9.87
C GLU A 119 -3.93 -4.92 9.11
N ALA A 120 -3.61 -5.67 8.06
CA ALA A 120 -2.47 -5.36 7.20
C ALA A 120 -2.59 -3.98 6.54
N ILE A 121 -3.81 -3.61 6.09
CA ILE A 121 -4.12 -2.30 5.49
C ILE A 121 -3.92 -1.16 6.49
N LYS A 122 -4.40 -1.34 7.73
CA LYS A 122 -4.25 -0.34 8.80
C LYS A 122 -2.78 -0.10 9.15
N GLN A 123 -2.00 -1.17 9.27
CA GLN A 123 -0.59 -1.13 9.67
C GLN A 123 0.37 -0.72 8.54
N ALA A 124 -0.08 -0.71 7.29
CA ALA A 124 0.77 -0.36 6.15
C ALA A 124 0.99 1.15 6.00
N ASP A 125 2.22 1.52 5.70
CA ASP A 125 2.63 2.88 5.31
C ASP A 125 2.35 3.14 3.83
N LEU A 126 2.33 2.09 3.00
CA LEU A 126 1.94 2.14 1.60
C LEU A 126 1.08 0.91 1.24
N LEU A 127 -0.03 1.17 0.55
CA LEU A 127 -0.92 0.17 -0.03
C LEU A 127 -0.65 0.10 -1.53
N ILE A 128 -0.23 -1.07 -2.00
CA ILE A 128 -0.14 -1.36 -3.44
C ILE A 128 -1.39 -2.15 -3.83
N PHE A 129 -2.35 -1.45 -4.43
CA PHE A 129 -3.58 -2.01 -4.95
C PHE A 129 -3.31 -2.63 -6.32
N CYS A 130 -3.22 -3.97 -6.37
CA CYS A 130 -2.96 -4.73 -7.58
C CYS A 130 -4.28 -5.17 -8.21
N THR A 131 -4.44 -4.91 -9.50
CA THR A 131 -5.55 -5.44 -10.30
C THR A 131 -5.07 -5.81 -11.71
N THR A 132 -5.97 -6.39 -12.50
CA THR A 132 -5.77 -6.69 -13.92
C THR A 132 -7.04 -6.33 -14.66
N HIS A 133 -7.00 -6.22 -15.99
CA HIS A 133 -8.20 -5.91 -16.77
C HIS A 133 -9.39 -6.84 -16.51
N MET A 134 -9.12 -8.16 -16.42
CA MET A 134 -10.17 -9.17 -16.22
C MET A 134 -10.81 -9.08 -14.84
N LEU A 135 -10.13 -8.42 -13.91
CA LEU A 135 -10.44 -8.37 -12.48
C LEU A 135 -10.96 -6.99 -12.07
N LEU A 136 -11.06 -6.04 -13.01
CA LEU A 136 -11.62 -4.70 -12.76
C LEU A 136 -13.13 -4.75 -12.93
N ASP A 137 -13.82 -5.26 -11.90
CA ASP A 137 -15.28 -5.28 -11.79
C ASP A 137 -15.81 -4.18 -10.84
N ASP A 138 -17.13 -4.02 -10.79
CA ASP A 138 -17.79 -3.02 -9.95
C ASP A 138 -17.46 -3.21 -8.46
N HIS A 139 -17.34 -4.46 -7.98
CA HIS A 139 -17.00 -4.76 -6.59
C HIS A 139 -15.60 -4.26 -6.22
N ILE A 140 -14.63 -4.39 -7.12
CA ILE A 140 -13.26 -3.91 -6.91
C ILE A 140 -13.15 -2.41 -6.99
N VAL A 141 -13.90 -1.79 -7.90
CA VAL A 141 -14.01 -0.34 -7.97
C VAL A 141 -14.62 0.20 -6.67
N GLU A 142 -15.70 -0.40 -6.17
CA GLU A 142 -16.30 -0.02 -4.90
C GLU A 142 -15.34 -0.21 -3.73
N HIS A 143 -14.64 -1.35 -3.67
CA HIS A 143 -13.67 -1.60 -2.60
C HIS A 143 -12.50 -0.61 -2.64
N PHE A 144 -11.99 -0.30 -3.84
CA PHE A 144 -10.97 0.74 -4.02
C PHE A 144 -11.45 2.10 -3.51
N LYS A 145 -12.67 2.52 -3.90
CA LYS A 145 -13.28 3.78 -3.44
C LYS A 145 -13.46 3.81 -1.92
N ASN A 146 -13.92 2.70 -1.33
CA ASN A 146 -14.08 2.58 0.11
C ASN A 146 -12.76 2.82 0.84
N LEU A 147 -11.68 2.16 0.42
CA LEU A 147 -10.36 2.36 1.01
C LEU A 147 -9.83 3.78 0.80
N ALA A 148 -9.95 4.30 -0.42
CA ALA A 148 -9.41 5.61 -0.77
C ALA A 148 -10.13 6.76 -0.04
N TYR A 149 -11.46 6.77 -0.10
CA TYR A 149 -12.27 7.94 0.27
C TYR A 149 -13.00 7.77 1.60
N GLU A 150 -13.63 6.62 1.85
CA GLU A 150 -14.33 6.41 3.12
C GLU A 150 -13.36 6.14 4.28
N LYS A 151 -12.31 5.35 4.04
CA LYS A 151 -11.23 5.09 5.01
C LYS A 151 -10.10 6.12 4.94
N GLN A 152 -10.16 7.06 4.00
CA GLN A 152 -9.19 8.15 3.82
C GLN A 152 -7.75 7.67 3.57
N TYR A 153 -7.56 6.51 2.94
CA TYR A 153 -6.23 5.98 2.64
C TYR A 153 -5.63 6.44 1.31
N ALA A 154 -6.30 7.32 0.56
CA ALA A 154 -5.82 7.76 -0.75
C ALA A 154 -4.35 8.24 -0.75
N HIS A 155 -3.94 8.99 0.28
CA HIS A 155 -2.58 9.51 0.46
C HIS A 155 -1.49 8.44 0.57
N LYS A 156 -1.86 7.20 0.90
CA LYS A 156 -0.96 6.06 1.05
C LYS A 156 -1.27 4.91 0.08
N MET A 157 -1.98 5.19 -1.02
CA MET A 157 -2.35 4.18 -2.02
C MET A 157 -1.60 4.39 -3.34
N MET A 158 -1.20 3.28 -3.95
CA MET A 158 -0.64 3.16 -5.29
C MET A 158 -1.42 2.10 -6.06
N LEU A 159 -1.75 2.37 -7.32
CA LEU A 159 -2.49 1.45 -8.18
C LEU A 159 -1.54 0.78 -9.18
N VAL A 160 -1.60 -0.54 -9.26
CA VAL A 160 -0.77 -1.34 -10.17
C VAL A 160 -1.68 -2.23 -11.01
N PHE A 161 -1.70 -1.97 -12.31
CA PHE A 161 -2.25 -2.88 -13.31
C PHE A 161 -1.20 -3.90 -13.67
N ASN A 162 -1.56 -5.17 -13.58
CA ASN A 162 -0.64 -6.26 -13.86
C ASN A 162 -1.15 -7.12 -15.03
N LYS A 163 -0.27 -7.95 -15.58
CA LYS A 163 -0.54 -8.88 -16.68
C LYS A 163 -0.93 -8.21 -18.01
N LEU A 164 -0.34 -7.05 -18.34
CA LEU A 164 -0.54 -6.40 -19.66
C LEU A 164 -0.24 -7.33 -20.84
N SER A 165 0.78 -8.19 -20.68
CA SER A 165 1.23 -9.13 -21.71
C SER A 165 0.29 -10.31 -21.95
N ALA A 166 -0.72 -10.52 -21.09
CA ALA A 166 -1.72 -11.56 -21.28
C ALA A 166 -2.76 -11.19 -22.36
N GLU A 167 -2.87 -9.92 -22.73
CA GLU A 167 -3.73 -9.47 -23.82
C GLU A 167 -2.97 -9.38 -25.14
N ALA A 168 -3.64 -9.75 -26.24
CA ALA A 168 -3.14 -9.46 -27.58
C ALA A 168 -3.38 -7.98 -27.91
N GLY A 169 -2.40 -7.34 -28.57
CA GLY A 169 -2.51 -5.94 -29.00
C GLY A 169 -1.32 -5.10 -28.55
N ASP A 170 -1.33 -3.85 -28.98
CA ASP A 170 -0.33 -2.85 -28.66
C ASP A 170 -0.44 -2.38 -27.19
N ASP A 171 0.68 -2.32 -26.48
CA ASP A 171 0.69 -2.05 -25.04
C ASP A 171 0.27 -0.60 -24.72
N ASP A 172 0.59 0.38 -25.57
CA ASP A 172 0.17 1.77 -25.36
C ASP A 172 -1.36 1.89 -25.47
N GLN A 173 -1.95 1.23 -26.46
CA GLN A 173 -3.41 1.18 -26.60
C GLN A 173 -4.09 0.53 -25.40
N LYS A 174 -3.51 -0.54 -24.83
CA LYS A 174 -4.06 -1.18 -23.63
C LYS A 174 -4.00 -0.26 -22.42
N ILE A 175 -2.88 0.42 -22.20
CA ILE A 175 -2.70 1.38 -21.12
C ILE A 175 -3.76 2.48 -21.20
N GLU A 176 -4.00 3.03 -22.39
CA GLU A 176 -5.01 4.06 -22.61
C GLU A 176 -6.44 3.54 -22.31
N ASN A 177 -6.74 2.31 -22.75
CA ASN A 177 -8.01 1.67 -22.45
C ASN A 177 -8.22 1.49 -20.95
N TYR A 178 -7.20 1.03 -20.22
CA TYR A 178 -7.28 0.85 -18.77
C TYR A 178 -7.49 2.17 -18.04
N ARG A 179 -6.71 3.21 -18.40
CA ARG A 179 -6.89 4.55 -17.83
C ARG A 179 -8.32 5.02 -18.03
N SER A 180 -8.86 4.84 -19.23
CA SER A 180 -10.24 5.22 -19.56
C SER A 180 -11.27 4.45 -18.74
N SER A 181 -11.14 3.13 -18.63
CA SER A 181 -12.06 2.28 -17.86
C SER A 181 -12.11 2.66 -16.39
N ILE A 182 -10.96 2.91 -15.75
CA ILE A 182 -10.95 3.27 -14.33
C ILE A 182 -11.41 4.71 -14.13
N ALA A 183 -11.07 5.63 -15.03
CA ALA A 183 -11.55 7.01 -14.98
C ALA A 183 -13.08 7.03 -14.98
N GLN A 184 -13.68 6.23 -15.86
CA GLN A 184 -15.13 6.05 -15.92
C GLN A 184 -15.67 5.44 -14.62
N ALA A 185 -15.00 4.40 -14.11
CA ALA A 185 -15.41 3.70 -12.90
C ALA A 185 -15.32 4.57 -11.64
N LEU A 186 -14.35 5.49 -11.55
CA LEU A 186 -14.17 6.40 -10.42
C LEU A 186 -15.17 7.57 -10.41
N HIS A 187 -15.89 7.81 -11.51
CA HIS A 187 -16.91 8.87 -11.66
C HIS A 187 -16.41 10.27 -11.24
N HIS A 188 -16.76 10.73 -10.04
CA HIS A 188 -16.43 12.06 -9.52
C HIS A 188 -15.02 12.16 -8.94
N HIS A 189 -14.32 11.04 -8.85
CA HIS A 189 -13.00 10.93 -8.26
C HIS A 189 -11.91 10.91 -9.33
N SER A 190 -10.77 11.54 -9.04
CA SER A 190 -9.69 11.72 -10.01
C SER A 190 -8.67 10.59 -9.92
N LEU A 191 -8.29 10.02 -11.08
CA LEU A 191 -7.16 9.08 -11.14
C LEU A 191 -5.82 9.73 -10.78
N ASN A 192 -5.71 11.06 -10.92
CA ASN A 192 -4.48 11.78 -10.61
C ASN A 192 -4.20 11.85 -9.10
N ASP A 193 -5.15 11.41 -8.27
CA ASP A 193 -4.97 11.31 -6.81
C ASP A 193 -4.01 10.17 -6.43
N PHE A 194 -3.69 9.27 -7.38
CA PHE A 194 -2.91 8.06 -7.13
C PHE A 194 -1.73 7.93 -8.11
N PRO A 195 -0.56 7.46 -7.64
CA PRO A 195 0.45 6.90 -8.53
C PRO A 195 -0.08 5.62 -9.20
N ILE A 196 0.00 5.55 -10.53
CA ILE A 196 -0.50 4.43 -11.34
C ILE A 196 0.64 3.83 -12.17
N PHE A 197 0.76 2.51 -12.13
CA PHE A 197 1.72 1.73 -12.91
C PHE A 197 1.01 0.61 -13.68
N PHE A 198 1.59 0.21 -14.81
CA PHE A 198 1.11 -0.81 -15.73
C PHE A 198 2.23 -1.83 -15.95
#